data_AF-A0A838MW96-F1
#
_entry.id   AF-A0A838MW96-F1
#
_cell.length_a   1.000
_cell.length_b   1.000
_cell.length_c   1.000
_cell.angle_alpha   90.00
_cell.angle_beta   90.00
_cell.angle_gamma   90.00
#
_symmetry.space_group_name_H-M   'P 1'
#
loop_
_entity.id
_entity.type
_entity.pdbx_description
1 polymer ?
#
loop_
_entity_poly.entity_id
_entity_poly.type
_entity_poly.pdbx_seq_one_letter_code
_entity_poly.pdbx_strand_id
1 'polypeptide(L)'
;MSVEWVEAETNTHQDHVIAHVVGATALGYFVADEALHFVLDIGFIWSLYVDGEMGLVLERVALAELNETEEIRDELTADVCALHEHGVHAGTLARVTVAPEGCSIEEVSVYRSDGQLKFMIRGEEATLIVMSRIAPPGIHVYREDATLADSAID
;
A
#
# COMPACT_ATOMS: atom_id res chain seq x y z
N MET A 1 23.00 14.92 -1.92
CA MET A 1 23.46 13.65 -2.52
C MET A 1 22.22 12.97 -3.04
N SER A 2 22.11 12.76 -4.35
CA SER A 2 20.99 12.02 -4.95
C SER A 2 21.13 10.56 -4.55
N VAL A 3 20.13 10.03 -3.85
CA VAL A 3 20.02 8.60 -3.58
C VAL A 3 19.78 7.91 -4.92
N GLU A 4 20.68 7.02 -5.33
CA GLU A 4 20.56 6.28 -6.58
C GLU A 4 19.64 5.08 -6.34
N TRP A 5 18.40 5.19 -6.79
CA TRP A 5 17.44 4.10 -6.76
C TRP A 5 17.69 3.19 -7.95
N VAL A 6 17.92 1.91 -7.67
CA VAL A 6 18.06 0.88 -8.70
C VAL A 6 16.82 -0.01 -8.66
N GLU A 7 16.27 -0.32 -9.83
CA GLU A 7 15.16 -1.29 -9.93
C GLU A 7 15.59 -2.61 -9.30
N ALA A 8 14.77 -3.11 -8.39
CA ALA A 8 15.02 -4.35 -7.68
C ALA A 8 14.38 -5.50 -8.46
N GLU A 9 15.14 -6.57 -8.68
CA GLU A 9 14.57 -7.81 -9.21
C GLU A 9 13.54 -8.37 -8.24
N THR A 10 12.37 -8.69 -8.76
CA THR A 10 11.31 -9.42 -8.06
C THR A 10 11.49 -10.92 -8.25
N ASN A 11 11.07 -11.69 -7.24
CA ASN A 11 11.02 -13.15 -7.33
C ASN A 11 9.69 -13.61 -7.97
N THR A 12 9.61 -14.89 -8.36
CA THR A 12 8.42 -15.45 -9.01
C THR A 12 7.13 -15.31 -8.20
N HIS A 13 7.22 -15.33 -6.87
CA HIS A 13 6.07 -15.13 -6.00
C HIS A 13 5.61 -13.66 -6.01
N GLN A 14 6.55 -12.71 -5.89
CA GLN A 14 6.27 -11.29 -6.01
C GLN A 14 5.69 -10.94 -7.39
N ASP A 15 6.24 -11.49 -8.47
CA ASP A 15 5.69 -11.31 -9.82
C ASP A 15 4.24 -11.80 -9.92
N HIS A 16 3.93 -12.94 -9.28
CA HIS A 16 2.59 -13.47 -9.23
C HIS A 16 1.63 -12.59 -8.44
N VAL A 17 2.06 -12.07 -7.28
CA VAL A 17 1.29 -11.12 -6.47
C VAL A 17 1.06 -9.82 -7.25
N ILE A 18 2.10 -9.24 -7.86
CA ILE A 18 2.01 -8.02 -8.67
C ILE A 18 0.99 -8.21 -9.80
N ALA A 19 1.06 -9.32 -10.52
CA ALA A 19 0.12 -9.63 -11.60
C ALA A 19 -1.35 -9.75 -11.12
N HIS A 20 -1.59 -10.08 -9.84
CA HIS A 20 -2.92 -10.14 -9.27
C HIS A 20 -3.44 -8.78 -8.81
N VAL A 21 -2.57 -7.90 -8.33
CA VAL A 21 -2.98 -6.58 -7.82
C VAL A 21 -3.07 -5.54 -8.92
N VAL A 22 -2.33 -5.71 -10.03
CA VAL A 22 -2.50 -4.89 -11.24
C VAL A 22 -3.90 -5.10 -11.81
N GLY A 23 -4.62 -4.01 -11.99
CA GLY A 23 -6.03 -3.96 -12.37
C GLY A 23 -7.02 -3.95 -11.21
N ALA A 24 -6.54 -4.10 -9.96
CA ALA A 24 -7.36 -3.91 -8.76
C ALA A 24 -7.29 -2.44 -8.28
N THR A 25 -8.30 -2.02 -7.52
CA THR A 25 -8.35 -0.68 -6.93
C THR A 25 -7.95 -0.74 -5.47
N ALA A 26 -6.96 0.06 -5.05
CA ALA A 26 -6.67 0.25 -3.64
C ALA A 26 -7.73 1.16 -3.02
N LEU A 27 -8.48 0.65 -2.03
CA LEU A 27 -9.50 1.39 -1.30
C LEU A 27 -8.92 2.15 -0.11
N GLY A 28 -7.91 1.58 0.52
CA GLY A 28 -7.25 2.14 1.69
C GLY A 28 -6.05 1.31 2.14
N TYR A 29 -5.36 1.79 3.16
CA TYR A 29 -4.22 1.11 3.73
C TYR A 29 -4.06 1.33 5.23
N PHE A 30 -3.45 0.38 5.92
CA PHE A 30 -3.07 0.48 7.33
C PHE A 30 -1.74 -0.23 7.59
N VAL A 31 -1.07 0.12 8.69
CA VAL A 31 0.19 -0.52 9.10
C VAL A 31 -0.07 -1.37 10.34
N ALA A 32 0.28 -2.64 10.27
CA ALA A 32 0.21 -3.61 11.38
C ALA A 32 1.32 -4.66 11.16
N ASP A 33 1.77 -5.33 12.23
CA ASP A 33 2.74 -6.44 12.13
C ASP A 33 3.99 -6.17 11.26
N GLU A 34 4.55 -4.96 11.35
CA GLU A 34 5.71 -4.53 10.54
C GLU A 34 5.48 -4.60 9.02
N ALA A 35 4.22 -4.55 8.59
CA ALA A 35 3.80 -4.55 7.20
C ALA A 35 2.81 -3.41 6.92
N LEU A 36 2.77 -3.00 5.67
CA LEU A 36 1.71 -2.14 5.14
C LEU A 36 0.70 -3.02 4.42
N HIS A 37 -0.56 -2.89 4.79
CA HIS A 37 -1.67 -3.65 4.25
C HIS A 37 -2.55 -2.73 3.41
N PHE A 38 -2.69 -3.05 2.13
CA PHE A 38 -3.65 -2.43 1.22
C PHE A 38 -4.93 -3.25 1.17
N VAL A 39 -6.06 -2.56 1.30
CA VAL A 39 -7.40 -3.11 1.09
C VAL A 39 -7.76 -2.94 -0.37
N LEU A 40 -8.04 -4.04 -1.06
CA LEU A 40 -8.39 -4.03 -2.49
C LEU A 40 -9.89 -4.26 -2.67
N ASP A 41 -10.46 -3.64 -3.70
CA ASP A 41 -11.87 -3.80 -4.13
C ASP A 41 -12.26 -5.24 -4.47
N ILE A 42 -11.28 -6.08 -4.82
CA ILE A 42 -11.47 -7.51 -5.10
C ILE A 42 -11.61 -8.40 -3.85
N GLY A 43 -11.63 -7.82 -2.64
CA GLY A 43 -11.81 -8.57 -1.38
C GLY A 43 -10.53 -9.27 -0.88
N PHE A 44 -9.38 -8.77 -1.29
CA PHE A 44 -8.06 -9.22 -0.84
C PHE A 44 -7.34 -8.11 -0.09
N ILE A 45 -6.46 -8.52 0.82
CA ILE A 45 -5.48 -7.64 1.43
C ILE A 45 -4.12 -7.95 0.82
N TRP A 46 -3.49 -6.91 0.26
CA TRP A 46 -2.13 -6.95 -0.25
C TRP A 46 -1.17 -6.36 0.79
N SER A 47 -0.24 -7.17 1.26
CA SER A 47 0.73 -6.81 2.30
C SER A 47 2.11 -6.57 1.69
N LEU A 48 2.75 -5.46 2.09
CA LEU A 48 4.15 -5.14 1.80
C LEU A 48 4.95 -5.17 3.11
N TYR A 49 5.90 -6.10 3.21
CA TYR A 49 6.73 -6.29 4.41
C TYR A 49 7.97 -5.39 4.38
N VAL A 50 8.51 -5.06 5.56
CA VAL A 50 9.72 -4.23 5.70
C VAL A 50 10.94 -4.77 4.95
N ASP A 51 11.03 -6.08 4.76
CA ASP A 51 12.13 -6.77 4.09
C ASP A 51 12.00 -6.81 2.56
N GLY A 52 10.83 -6.43 2.03
CA GLY A 52 10.54 -6.44 0.61
C GLY A 52 9.61 -7.54 0.15
N GLU A 53 9.28 -8.50 1.00
CA GLU A 53 8.34 -9.56 0.65
C GLU A 53 6.94 -8.99 0.42
N MET A 54 6.14 -9.77 -0.31
CA MET A 54 4.75 -9.43 -0.61
C MET A 54 3.82 -10.59 -0.27
N GLY A 55 2.68 -10.26 0.33
CA GLY A 55 1.61 -11.20 0.63
C GLY A 55 0.32 -10.78 -0.04
N LEU A 56 -0.47 -11.73 -0.53
CA LEU A 56 -1.82 -11.48 -1.00
C LEU A 56 -2.73 -12.57 -0.43
N VAL A 57 -3.65 -12.17 0.43
CA VAL A 57 -4.55 -13.10 1.12
C VAL A 57 -5.97 -12.56 1.15
N LEU A 58 -6.93 -13.45 1.35
CA LEU A 58 -8.33 -13.04 1.53
C LEU A 58 -8.44 -12.14 2.75
N GLU A 59 -9.21 -11.07 2.62
CA GLU A 59 -9.39 -10.06 3.66
C GLU A 59 -9.74 -10.66 5.03
N ARG A 60 -10.73 -11.55 5.08
CA ARG A 60 -11.15 -12.23 6.32
C ARG A 60 -10.04 -13.03 6.99
N VAL A 61 -9.12 -13.58 6.18
CA VAL A 61 -7.98 -14.36 6.69
C VAL A 61 -6.92 -13.40 7.22
N ALA A 62 -6.56 -12.37 6.44
CA ALA A 62 -5.59 -11.36 6.86
C ALA A 62 -5.99 -10.73 8.20
N LEU A 63 -7.22 -10.22 8.31
CA LEU A 63 -7.69 -9.56 9.53
C LEU A 63 -7.73 -10.49 10.74
N ALA A 64 -8.05 -11.77 10.54
CA ALA A 64 -8.09 -12.76 11.62
C ALA A 64 -6.69 -13.12 12.13
N GLU A 65 -5.68 -13.12 11.26
CA GLU A 65 -4.31 -13.53 11.56
C GLU A 65 -3.41 -12.39 12.07
N LEU A 66 -3.89 -11.14 12.05
CA LEU A 66 -3.17 -10.01 12.63
C LEU A 66 -2.84 -10.27 14.11
N ASN A 67 -1.59 -10.00 14.50
CA ASN A 67 -1.11 -10.11 15.87
C ASN A 67 -1.47 -8.85 16.68
N GLU A 68 -2.74 -8.48 16.62
CA GLU A 68 -3.33 -7.31 17.27
C GLU A 68 -4.39 -7.74 18.30
N THR A 69 -4.77 -6.80 19.17
CA THR A 69 -5.87 -7.05 20.12
C THR A 69 -7.20 -7.28 19.38
N GLU A 70 -8.14 -7.98 20.01
CA GLU A 70 -9.49 -8.20 19.45
C GLU A 70 -10.20 -6.87 19.15
N GLU A 71 -10.09 -5.88 20.02
CA GLU A 71 -10.62 -4.53 19.82
C GLU A 71 -10.06 -3.87 18.54
N ILE A 72 -8.75 -3.93 18.32
CA ILE A 72 -8.12 -3.38 17.11
C ILE A 72 -8.58 -4.13 15.85
N ARG A 73 -8.71 -5.45 15.92
CA ARG A 73 -9.19 -6.25 14.78
C ARG A 73 -10.64 -5.96 14.44
N ASP A 74 -11.49 -5.74 15.44
CA ASP A 74 -12.88 -5.33 15.24
C ASP A 74 -12.96 -3.94 14.59
N GLU A 75 -12.15 -2.99 15.05
CA GLU A 75 -12.03 -1.64 14.44
C GLU A 75 -11.57 -1.72 12.98
N LEU A 76 -10.51 -2.49 12.70
CA LEU A 76 -10.02 -2.70 11.33
C LEU A 76 -11.08 -3.36 10.45
N THR A 77 -11.80 -4.35 10.96
CA THR A 77 -12.86 -5.02 10.21
C THR A 77 -14.00 -4.05 9.88
N ALA A 78 -14.40 -3.21 10.82
CA ALA A 78 -15.42 -2.19 10.61
C ALA A 78 -14.98 -1.16 9.56
N ASP A 79 -13.74 -0.68 9.65
CA ASP A 79 -13.17 0.27 8.70
C ASP A 79 -13.09 -0.31 7.28
N VAL A 80 -12.65 -1.57 7.16
CA VAL A 80 -12.56 -2.28 5.88
C VAL A 80 -13.94 -2.48 5.25
N CYS A 81 -14.95 -2.84 6.07
CA CYS A 81 -16.33 -2.91 5.60
C CYS A 81 -16.83 -1.56 5.10
N ALA A 82 -16.54 -0.46 5.83
CA ALA A 82 -16.90 0.88 5.41
C ALA A 82 -16.22 1.29 4.09
N LEU A 83 -14.96 0.88 3.86
CA LEU A 83 -14.27 1.10 2.60
C LEU A 83 -14.93 0.38 1.43
N HIS A 84 -15.41 -0.86 1.61
CA HIS A 84 -16.15 -1.55 0.54
C HIS A 84 -17.52 -0.95 0.25
N GLU A 85 -18.20 -0.43 1.28
CA GLU A 85 -19.53 0.17 1.14
C GLU A 85 -19.49 1.59 0.59
N HIS A 86 -18.44 2.36 0.89
CA HIS A 86 -18.39 3.80 0.65
C HIS A 86 -17.14 4.28 -0.11
N GLY A 87 -16.15 3.40 -0.34
CA GLY A 87 -14.92 3.71 -1.04
C GLY A 87 -14.18 4.90 -0.43
N VAL A 88 -13.76 5.81 -1.29
CA VAL A 88 -13.08 7.07 -0.91
C VAL A 88 -13.93 7.99 -0.01
N HIS A 89 -15.23 7.76 0.06
CA HIS A 89 -16.17 8.53 0.87
C HIS A 89 -16.49 7.88 2.23
N ALA A 90 -15.76 6.83 2.63
CA ALA A 90 -15.93 6.17 3.93
C ALA A 90 -15.73 7.10 5.15
N GLY A 91 -15.29 8.34 4.93
CA GLY A 91 -15.19 9.35 5.97
C GLY A 91 -13.97 9.14 6.85
N THR A 92 -14.09 9.48 8.14
CA THR A 92 -13.02 9.27 9.12
C THR A 92 -13.09 7.86 9.67
N LEU A 93 -12.13 7.04 9.25
CA LEU A 93 -11.91 5.67 9.72
C LEU A 93 -11.01 5.68 10.96
N ALA A 94 -11.12 4.66 11.81
CA ALA A 94 -10.42 4.60 13.09
C ALA A 94 -8.93 4.26 12.95
N ARG A 95 -8.63 3.33 12.04
CA ARG A 95 -7.31 2.68 11.87
C ARG A 95 -6.85 2.66 10.43
N VAL A 96 -7.77 2.67 9.46
CA VAL A 96 -7.43 2.63 8.03
C VAL A 96 -7.34 4.04 7.46
N THR A 97 -6.34 4.28 6.61
CA THR A 97 -6.26 5.50 5.80
C THR A 97 -6.87 5.24 4.44
N VAL A 98 -7.79 6.10 4.01
CA VAL A 98 -8.42 6.01 2.69
C VAL A 98 -7.36 6.26 1.60
N ALA A 99 -7.37 5.42 0.56
CA ALA A 99 -6.49 5.62 -0.58
C ALA A 99 -6.94 6.83 -1.42
N PRO A 100 -6.04 7.51 -2.13
CA PRO A 100 -6.41 8.57 -3.06
C PRO A 100 -7.44 8.10 -4.10
N GLU A 101 -8.30 9.01 -4.55
CA GLU A 101 -9.14 8.79 -5.74
C GLU A 101 -8.27 8.43 -6.95
N GLY A 102 -8.77 7.50 -7.78
CA GLY A 102 -8.06 7.04 -8.98
C GLY A 102 -6.87 6.10 -8.72
N CYS A 103 -6.78 5.46 -7.55
CA CYS A 103 -5.81 4.40 -7.27
C CYS A 103 -6.20 3.03 -7.86
N SER A 104 -6.60 2.99 -9.13
CA SER A 104 -6.67 1.76 -9.93
C SER A 104 -5.26 1.37 -10.34
N ILE A 105 -4.70 0.28 -9.78
CA ILE A 105 -3.28 -0.06 -9.90
C ILE A 105 -2.96 -0.47 -11.33
N GLU A 106 -2.15 0.31 -12.03
CA GLU A 106 -1.69 0.02 -13.39
C GLU A 106 -0.31 -0.66 -13.40
N GLU A 107 0.54 -0.27 -12.46
CA GLU A 107 1.93 -0.72 -12.40
C GLU A 107 2.44 -0.73 -10.96
N VAL A 108 3.25 -1.74 -10.64
CA VAL A 108 3.99 -1.82 -9.39
C VAL A 108 5.47 -2.00 -9.73
N SER A 109 6.28 -1.02 -9.37
CA SER A 109 7.74 -1.09 -9.53
C SER A 109 8.42 -1.12 -8.17
N VAL A 110 9.44 -1.95 -8.01
CA VAL A 110 10.22 -2.05 -6.78
C VAL A 110 11.61 -1.50 -7.03
N TYR A 111 12.07 -0.61 -6.15
CA TYR A 111 13.41 -0.04 -6.18
C TYR A 111 14.11 -0.30 -4.85
N ARG A 112 15.43 -0.45 -4.90
CA ARG A 112 16.29 -0.60 -3.73
C ARG A 112 17.39 0.44 -3.75
N SER A 113 17.70 0.97 -2.57
CA SER A 113 18.88 1.82 -2.35
C SER A 113 19.33 1.71 -0.89
N ASP A 114 20.61 1.44 -0.67
CA ASP A 114 21.30 1.47 0.64
C ASP A 114 20.44 1.02 1.85
N GLY A 115 19.98 -0.24 1.83
CA GLY A 115 19.19 -0.82 2.92
C GLY A 115 17.73 -0.33 3.02
N GLN A 116 17.25 0.39 2.01
CA GLN A 116 15.87 0.83 1.85
C GLN A 116 15.23 0.22 0.62
N LEU A 117 13.91 0.07 0.69
CA LEU A 117 13.06 -0.31 -0.43
C LEU A 117 12.06 0.80 -0.69
N LYS A 118 11.77 0.99 -1.97
CA LYS A 118 10.75 1.90 -2.45
C LYS A 118 9.85 1.11 -3.39
N PHE A 119 8.60 0.94 -3.00
CA PHE A 119 7.55 0.47 -3.89
C PHE A 119 6.87 1.68 -4.50
N MET A 120 6.76 1.68 -5.82
CA MET A 120 6.03 2.69 -6.57
C MET A 120 4.80 2.01 -7.15
N ILE A 121 3.64 2.37 -6.62
CA ILE A 121 2.34 1.83 -7.00
C ILE A 121 1.67 2.92 -7.81
N ARG A 122 1.75 2.79 -9.13
CA ARG A 122 1.17 3.75 -10.04
C ARG A 122 -0.29 3.39 -10.28
N GLY A 123 -1.18 4.28 -9.86
CA GLY A 123 -2.58 4.22 -10.24
C GLY A 123 -2.86 5.05 -11.49
N GLU A 124 -4.08 4.91 -12.02
CA GLU A 124 -4.60 5.67 -13.17
C GLU A 124 -4.44 7.19 -12.98
N GLU A 125 -4.82 7.73 -11.81
CA GLU A 125 -4.74 9.17 -11.53
C GLU A 125 -3.84 9.54 -10.35
N ALA A 126 -3.41 8.55 -9.56
CA ALA A 126 -2.61 8.78 -8.36
C ALA A 126 -1.54 7.70 -8.18
N THR A 127 -0.32 8.13 -7.89
CA THR A 127 0.79 7.24 -7.55
C THR A 127 1.02 7.24 -6.04
N LEU A 128 1.09 6.05 -5.45
CA LEU A 128 1.49 5.84 -4.07
C LEU A 128 2.95 5.35 -4.04
N ILE A 129 3.73 5.99 -3.18
CA ILE A 129 5.12 5.62 -2.92
C ILE A 129 5.21 5.06 -1.51
N VAL A 130 5.57 3.80 -1.39
CA VAL A 130 5.82 3.14 -0.10
C VAL A 130 7.32 3.03 0.10
N MET A 131 7.84 3.66 1.13
CA MET A 131 9.23 3.49 1.54
C MET A 131 9.29 2.58 2.76
N SER A 132 10.08 1.51 2.68
CA SER A 132 10.41 0.68 3.84
C SER A 132 11.92 0.67 4.12
N ARG A 133 12.26 0.46 5.38
CA ARG A 133 13.63 0.31 5.88
C ARG A 133 13.64 -0.77 6.95
N ILE A 134 14.72 -1.55 7.02
CA ILE A 134 14.91 -2.63 8.00
C ILE A 134 15.60 -2.12 9.29
N ALA A 135 16.52 -1.16 9.18
CA ALA A 135 17.30 -0.66 10.31
C ALA A 135 17.44 0.88 10.31
N PRO A 136 16.70 1.59 11.18
CA PRO A 136 15.58 1.12 12.01
C PRO A 136 14.37 0.68 11.16
N PRO A 137 13.53 -0.24 11.66
CA PRO A 137 12.33 -0.67 10.94
C PRO A 137 11.35 0.50 10.81
N GLY A 138 10.79 0.66 9.62
CA GLY A 138 9.77 1.69 9.40
C GLY A 138 9.19 1.62 7.99
N ILE A 139 7.89 1.90 7.89
CA ILE A 139 7.18 2.06 6.63
C ILE A 139 6.56 3.44 6.58
N HIS A 140 6.73 4.12 5.45
CA HIS A 140 6.15 5.43 5.17
C HIS A 140 5.45 5.42 3.82
N VAL A 141 4.22 5.90 3.79
CA VAL A 141 3.43 6.03 2.56
C VAL A 141 3.38 7.50 2.18
N TYR A 142 3.71 7.80 0.94
CA TYR A 142 3.63 9.12 0.34
C TYR A 142 2.74 9.05 -0.89
N ARG A 143 2.04 10.14 -1.17
CA ARG A 143 1.42 10.35 -2.46
C ARG A 143 2.38 11.15 -3.33
N GLU A 144 2.60 10.69 -4.55
CA GLU A 144 3.21 11.53 -5.57
C GLU A 144 2.07 12.35 -6.18
N ASP A 145 1.87 13.57 -5.66
CA ASP A 145 0.91 14.49 -6.25
C ASP A 145 1.36 14.81 -7.67
N ALA A 146 0.52 14.51 -8.66
CA ALA A 146 0.67 14.99 -10.03
C ALA A 146 0.41 16.51 -10.09
N THR A 147 1.24 17.30 -9.41
CA THR A 147 1.36 18.75 -9.59
C THR A 147 2.83 19.14 -9.74
N LEU A 148 3.47 18.57 -10.76
CA LEU A 148 4.45 19.31 -11.56
C LEU A 148 3.74 19.95 -12.75
N ALA A 149 2.73 20.78 -12.46
CA ALA A 149 2.38 21.88 -13.33
C ALA A 149 3.31 23.03 -12.94
N ASP A 150 4.42 23.09 -13.66
CA ASP A 150 5.36 24.19 -13.75
C ASP A 150 4.64 25.54 -13.57
N SER A 151 4.74 26.10 -12.36
CA SER A 151 4.29 27.45 -12.05
C SER A 151 5.47 28.18 -11.43
N ALA A 152 6.51 28.35 -12.24
CA ALA A 152 7.40 29.49 -12.09
C ALA A 152 6.55 30.76 -12.22
N ILE A 153 6.21 31.37 -11.09
CA ILE A 153 5.75 32.76 -11.05
C ILE A 153 6.97 33.57 -10.64
N ASP A 154 7.46 34.38 -11.59
CA ASP A 154 8.37 35.52 -11.36
C ASP A 154 7.75 36.53 -10.40
#